data_AF-A0A2N6F699-F1
#
_entry.id   AF-A0A2N6F699-F1
#
_cell.length_a   1.000
_cell.length_b   1.000
_cell.length_c   1.000
_cell.angle_alpha   90.00
_cell.angle_beta   90.00
_cell.angle_gamma   90.00
#
_symmetry.space_group_name_H-M   'P 1'
#
loop_
_entity.id
_entity.type
_entity.pdbx_description
1 polymer ?
#
loop_
_entity_poly.entity_id
_entity_poly.type
_entity_poly.pdbx_seq_one_letter_code
_entity_poly.pdbx_strand_id
1 'polypeptide(L)'
;LQRALGSLVGLLLATSGCPHLGYFRPMARFHLPLSSEEDTFMRAAGMYLLGTYLSAQGDKRLELSLDGLKDIYHNLGIINTAMARRLRQAAQNDASVNALILLDMFVKNMPSLLEDKLETLRPLFSSYFAKPGIQAGK
;
A
#
# COMPACT_ATOMS: atom_id res chain seq x y z
N LEU A 1 12.72 4.29 16.83
CA LEU A 1 11.90 5.53 16.89
C LEU A 1 11.30 5.91 15.54
N GLN A 2 12.11 6.19 14.50
CA GLN A 2 11.62 6.66 13.20
C GLN A 2 10.60 5.71 12.52
N ARG A 3 10.79 4.39 12.58
CA ARG A 3 9.79 3.41 12.07
C ARG A 3 8.44 3.49 12.79
N ALA A 4 8.46 3.70 14.11
CA ALA A 4 7.23 3.86 14.90
C ALA A 4 6.50 5.17 14.55
N LEU A 5 7.26 6.26 14.41
CA LEU A 5 6.73 7.52 13.91
C LEU A 5 6.20 7.39 12.48
N GLY A 6 6.88 6.66 11.60
CA GLY A 6 6.40 6.39 10.24
C GLY A 6 5.08 5.63 10.23
N SER A 7 4.96 4.59 11.06
CA SER A 7 3.70 3.86 11.26
C SER A 7 2.56 4.78 11.72
N LEU A 8 2.83 5.73 12.61
CA LEU A 8 1.85 6.71 13.08
C LEU A 8 1.50 7.76 12.00
N VAL A 9 2.51 8.33 11.34
CA VAL A 9 2.35 9.33 10.28
C VAL A 9 1.54 8.75 9.12
N GLY A 10 1.83 7.50 8.70
CA GLY A 10 1.06 6.82 7.67
C GLY A 10 -0.42 6.68 8.03
N LEU A 11 -0.73 6.35 9.29
CA LEU A 11 -2.10 6.27 9.78
C LEU A 11 -2.80 7.63 9.79
N LEU A 12 -2.11 8.68 10.25
CA LEU A 12 -2.65 10.05 10.27
C LEU A 12 -2.93 10.56 8.85
N LEU A 13 -2.01 10.31 7.92
CA LEU A 13 -2.18 10.66 6.50
C LEU A 13 -3.40 9.95 5.89
N ALA A 14 -3.53 8.64 6.10
CA ALA A 14 -4.62 7.82 5.57
C ALA A 14 -6.00 8.14 6.17
N THR A 15 -6.05 8.75 7.36
CA THR A 15 -7.28 9.20 8.04
C THR A 15 -7.55 10.69 7.87
N SER A 16 -6.72 11.40 7.10
CA SER A 16 -6.90 12.83 6.81
C SER A 16 -8.03 13.09 5.81
N GLY A 17 -8.39 14.37 5.66
CA GLY A 17 -9.34 14.84 4.63
C GLY A 17 -8.76 14.92 3.21
N CYS A 18 -7.51 14.52 2.96
CA CYS A 18 -6.89 14.61 1.64
C CYS A 18 -7.53 13.59 0.67
N PRO A 19 -8.12 14.01 -0.47
CA PRO A 19 -8.81 13.11 -1.38
C PRO A 19 -7.88 12.07 -2.01
N HIS A 20 -6.63 12.43 -2.29
CA HIS A 20 -5.61 11.51 -2.82
C HIS A 20 -5.21 10.41 -1.84
N LEU A 21 -5.47 10.60 -0.54
CA LEU A 21 -5.17 9.60 0.48
C LEU A 21 -6.39 8.72 0.83
N GLY A 22 -7.54 8.98 0.21
CA GLY A 22 -8.77 8.22 0.46
C GLY A 22 -8.64 6.73 0.17
N TYR A 23 -7.78 6.35 -0.79
CA TYR A 23 -7.49 4.96 -1.14
C TYR A 23 -6.85 4.16 0.00
N PHE A 24 -6.21 4.83 0.97
CA PHE A 24 -5.55 4.18 2.11
C PHE A 24 -6.46 4.02 3.33
N ARG A 25 -7.73 4.43 3.27
CA ARG A 25 -8.69 4.25 4.37
C ARG A 25 -8.85 2.79 4.82
N PRO A 26 -8.89 1.77 3.91
CA PRO A 26 -8.90 0.38 4.34
C PRO A 26 -7.62 0.00 5.10
N MET A 27 -6.45 0.49 4.67
CA MET A 27 -5.19 0.26 5.38
C MET A 27 -5.18 0.90 6.77
N ALA A 28 -5.83 2.06 6.94
CA ALA A 28 -6.01 2.70 8.24
C ALA A 28 -6.98 1.92 9.14
N ARG A 29 -8.10 1.43 8.60
CA ARG A 29 -9.09 0.66 9.36
C ARG A 29 -8.52 -0.66 9.90
N PHE A 30 -7.64 -1.28 9.12
CA PHE A 30 -6.96 -2.54 9.42
C PHE A 30 -5.46 -2.31 9.63
N HIS A 31 -5.06 -1.22 10.30
CA HIS A 31 -3.66 -0.81 10.42
C HIS A 31 -2.79 -1.89 11.03
N LEU A 32 -1.67 -2.19 10.36
CA LEU A 32 -0.62 -3.08 10.87
C LEU A 32 0.56 -2.22 11.29
N PRO A 33 0.78 -2.01 12.60
CA PRO A 33 1.87 -1.18 13.07
C PRO A 33 3.22 -1.85 12.77
N LEU A 34 4.22 -1.03 12.41
CA LEU A 34 5.59 -1.48 12.14
C LEU A 34 5.70 -2.56 11.04
N SER A 35 4.75 -2.55 10.10
CA SER A 35 4.66 -3.43 8.94
C SER A 35 6.02 -3.60 8.24
N SER A 36 6.33 -4.83 7.82
CA SER A 36 7.45 -5.08 6.93
C SER A 36 7.15 -4.54 5.52
N GLU A 37 8.19 -4.51 4.68
CA GLU A 37 8.04 -4.16 3.26
C GLU A 37 7.09 -5.15 2.56
N GLU A 38 7.31 -6.45 2.77
CA GLU A 38 6.49 -7.54 2.22
C GLU A 38 5.02 -7.45 2.65
N ASP A 39 4.77 -7.22 3.95
CA ASP A 39 3.42 -6.98 4.47
C ASP A 39 2.75 -5.79 3.77
N THR A 40 3.52 -4.74 3.49
CA THR A 40 3.00 -3.52 2.86
C THR A 40 2.67 -3.75 1.40
N PHE A 41 3.54 -4.44 0.65
CA PHE A 41 3.27 -4.81 -0.75
C PHE A 41 2.03 -5.69 -0.88
N MET A 42 1.95 -6.76 -0.08
CA MET A 42 0.80 -7.67 -0.07
C MET A 42 -0.50 -6.93 0.25
N ARG A 43 -0.50 -6.12 1.32
CA ARG A 43 -1.70 -5.38 1.73
C ARG A 43 -2.10 -4.31 0.71
N ALA A 44 -1.15 -3.58 0.14
CA ALA A 44 -1.44 -2.57 -0.87
C ALA A 44 -2.08 -3.18 -2.12
N ALA A 45 -1.47 -4.23 -2.67
CA ALA A 45 -2.00 -4.94 -3.84
C ALA A 45 -3.35 -5.59 -3.56
N GLY A 46 -3.47 -6.32 -2.44
CA GLY A 46 -4.70 -7.00 -2.06
C GLY A 46 -5.87 -6.05 -1.84
N MET A 47 -5.64 -4.93 -1.12
CA MET A 47 -6.68 -3.93 -0.89
C MET A 47 -7.05 -3.16 -2.16
N TYR A 48 -6.07 -2.89 -3.03
CA TYR A 48 -6.34 -2.28 -4.32
C TYR A 48 -7.21 -3.18 -5.19
N LEU A 49 -6.82 -4.44 -5.38
CA LEU A 49 -7.58 -5.41 -6.18
C LEU A 49 -8.99 -5.64 -5.60
N LEU A 50 -9.13 -5.72 -4.28
CA LEU A 50 -10.43 -5.81 -3.62
C LEU A 50 -11.27 -4.55 -3.87
N GLY A 51 -10.67 -3.36 -3.80
CA GLY A 51 -11.32 -2.10 -4.13
C GLY A 51 -11.82 -2.07 -5.58
N THR A 52 -10.97 -2.47 -6.53
CA THR A 52 -11.33 -2.56 -7.95
C THR A 52 -12.49 -3.53 -8.15
N TYR A 53 -12.43 -4.72 -7.54
CA TYR A 53 -13.52 -5.70 -7.59
C TYR A 53 -14.84 -5.15 -7.04
N LEU A 54 -14.81 -4.48 -5.87
CA LEU A 54 -16.01 -3.89 -5.26
C LEU A 54 -16.58 -2.72 -6.09
N SER A 55 -15.72 -1.96 -6.77
CA SER A 55 -16.14 -0.85 -7.62
C SER A 55 -16.79 -1.29 -8.93
N ALA A 56 -16.45 -2.49 -9.43
CA ALA A 56 -16.94 -2.99 -10.71
C ALA A 56 -18.42 -3.45 -10.68
N GLN A 57 -19.07 -3.55 -9.50
CA GLN A 57 -20.52 -3.79 -9.33
C GLN A 57 -21.13 -4.89 -10.25
N GLY A 58 -20.39 -5.97 -10.51
CA GLY A 58 -20.85 -7.09 -11.34
C GLY A 58 -20.57 -6.96 -12.85
N ASP A 59 -19.82 -5.96 -13.28
CA ASP A 59 -19.28 -5.92 -14.63
C ASP A 59 -18.33 -7.10 -14.86
N LYS A 60 -18.57 -7.87 -15.93
CA LYS A 60 -17.86 -9.13 -16.21
C LYS A 60 -16.44 -8.90 -16.72
N ARG A 61 -16.07 -7.65 -17.03
CA ARG A 61 -14.76 -7.28 -17.56
C ARG A 61 -13.97 -6.48 -16.54
N LEU A 62 -13.62 -7.13 -15.43
CA LEU A 62 -12.63 -6.60 -14.51
C LEU A 62 -11.25 -6.70 -15.17
N GLU A 63 -10.66 -5.57 -15.53
CA GLU A 63 -9.27 -5.53 -15.94
C GLU A 63 -8.39 -5.64 -14.68
N LEU A 64 -7.68 -6.76 -14.55
CA LEU A 64 -6.74 -7.00 -13.47
C LEU A 64 -5.38 -6.36 -13.81
N SER A 65 -5.36 -5.02 -13.84
CA SER A 65 -4.12 -4.24 -13.92
C SER A 65 -3.76 -3.64 -12.55
N LEU A 66 -2.47 -3.43 -12.31
CA LEU A 66 -1.95 -2.74 -11.13
C LEU A 66 -1.52 -1.28 -11.44
N ASP A 67 -1.73 -0.79 -12.65
CA ASP A 67 -1.27 0.54 -13.04
C ASP A 67 -1.93 1.65 -12.21
N GLY A 68 -3.22 1.52 -11.89
CA GLY A 68 -3.87 2.48 -10.99
C GLY A 68 -3.28 2.47 -9.58
N LEU A 69 -2.74 1.34 -9.10
CA LEU A 69 -2.02 1.30 -7.83
C LEU A 69 -0.70 2.08 -7.93
N LYS A 70 0.03 1.94 -9.04
CA LYS A 70 1.25 2.72 -9.31
C LYS A 70 0.96 4.22 -9.32
N ASP A 71 -0.14 4.65 -9.94
CA ASP A 71 -0.57 6.05 -9.96
C ASP A 71 -0.93 6.59 -8.57
N ILE A 72 -1.60 5.79 -7.75
CA ILE A 72 -1.90 6.13 -6.35
C ILE A 72 -0.60 6.37 -5.57
N TYR A 73 0.39 5.48 -5.72
CA TYR A 73 1.69 5.62 -5.05
C TYR A 73 2.54 6.77 -5.60
N HIS A 74 2.48 7.04 -6.90
CA HIS A 74 3.11 8.23 -7.49
C HIS A 74 2.59 9.52 -6.82
N ASN A 75 1.27 9.66 -6.72
CA ASN A 75 0.64 10.79 -6.04
C ASN A 75 1.01 10.87 -4.56
N LEU A 76 1.08 9.72 -3.87
CA LEU A 76 1.53 9.68 -2.48
C LEU A 76 2.96 10.21 -2.31
N GLY A 77 3.87 9.97 -3.27
CA GLY A 77 5.25 10.49 -3.23
C GLY A 77 5.31 12.01 -3.32
N ILE A 78 4.45 12.62 -4.14
CA ILE A 78 4.30 14.09 -4.23
C ILE A 78 3.83 14.65 -2.89
N ILE A 79 2.83 14.00 -2.28
CA ILE A 79 2.27 14.40 -0.98
C ILE A 79 3.31 14.28 0.13
N ASN A 80 4.03 13.16 0.21
CA ASN A 80 5.08 12.94 1.20
C ASN A 80 6.19 13.99 1.07
N THR A 81 6.63 14.29 -0.15
CA THR A 81 7.63 15.34 -0.40
C THR A 81 7.13 16.71 0.08
N ALA A 82 5.89 17.08 -0.24
CA ALA A 82 5.29 18.34 0.20
C ALA A 82 5.14 18.41 1.73
N MET A 83 4.73 17.31 2.37
CA MET A 83 4.57 17.22 3.80
C MET A 83 5.91 17.26 4.54
N ALA A 84 6.96 16.63 4.00
CA ALA A 84 8.31 16.68 4.56
C ALA A 84 8.84 18.11 4.59
N ARG A 85 8.60 18.89 3.51
CA ARG A 85 8.96 20.31 3.46
C ARG A 85 8.22 21.13 4.52
N ARG A 86 6.91 20.89 4.71
CA ARG A 86 6.10 21.58 5.74
C ARG A 86 6.58 21.24 7.15
N LEU A 87 6.85 19.97 7.42
CA LEU A 87 7.34 19.53 8.73
C LEU A 87 8.71 20.11 9.07
N ARG A 88 9.64 20.20 8.10
CA ARG A 88 10.94 20.86 8.31
C ARG A 88 10.83 22.31 8.72
N GLN A 89 9.79 23.02 8.27
CA GLN A 89 9.56 24.42 8.64
C GLN A 89 8.91 24.58 10.01
N ALA A 90 8.20 23.55 10.50
CA ALA A 90 7.38 23.62 11.72
C ALA A 90 7.97 22.87 12.92
N ALA A 91 8.82 21.86 12.69
CA ALA A 91 9.35 21.00 13.74
C ALA A 91 10.73 21.48 14.22
N GLN A 92 10.94 21.46 15.54
CA GLN A 92 12.26 21.69 16.14
C GLN A 92 13.18 20.45 16.05
N ASN A 93 12.62 19.26 15.75
CA ASN A 93 13.39 18.02 15.63
C ASN A 93 13.15 17.32 14.29
N ASP A 94 14.16 16.59 13.83
CA ASP A 94 14.14 15.90 12.54
C ASP A 94 13.50 14.52 12.59
N ALA A 95 13.04 14.04 13.75
CA ALA A 95 12.54 12.67 13.87
C ALA A 95 11.28 12.43 13.01
N SER A 96 10.36 13.39 13.00
CA SER A 96 9.14 13.35 12.17
C SER A 96 9.46 13.51 10.67
N VAL A 97 10.45 14.34 10.34
CA VAL A 97 10.92 14.54 8.96
C VAL A 97 11.56 13.25 8.43
N ASN A 98 12.45 12.63 9.21
CA ASN A 98 13.13 11.40 8.85
C ASN A 98 12.16 10.21 8.74
N ALA A 99 11.17 10.15 9.62
CA ALA A 99 10.11 9.15 9.52
C ALA A 99 9.35 9.26 8.19
N LEU A 100 9.05 10.47 7.75
CA LEU A 100 8.38 10.71 6.48
C LEU A 100 9.28 10.47 5.27
N ILE A 101 10.59 10.77 5.37
CA ILE A 101 11.56 10.42 4.33
C ILE A 101 11.63 8.90 4.14
N LEU A 102 11.67 8.12 5.22
CA LEU A 102 11.66 6.66 5.13
C LEU A 102 10.39 6.13 4.47
N LEU A 103 9.23 6.70 4.81
CA LEU A 103 7.97 6.39 4.12
C LEU A 103 8.03 6.76 2.63
N ASP A 104 8.57 7.93 2.30
CA ASP A 104 8.68 8.42 0.93
C ASP A 104 9.61 7.54 0.08
N MET A 105 10.70 7.02 0.65
CA MET A 105 11.56 6.06 -0.05
C MET A 105 10.81 4.79 -0.44
N PHE A 106 10.01 4.24 0.48
CA PHE A 106 9.15 3.09 0.15
C PHE A 106 8.18 3.45 -0.98
N VAL A 107 7.49 4.59 -0.85
CA VAL A 107 6.49 5.03 -1.82
C VAL A 107 7.05 5.24 -3.22
N LYS A 108 8.27 5.78 -3.33
CA LYS A 108 8.95 5.99 -4.61
C LYS A 108 9.44 4.69 -5.26
N ASN A 109 9.82 3.70 -4.44
CA ASN A 109 10.25 2.39 -4.94
C ASN A 109 9.07 1.47 -5.26
N MET A 110 7.89 1.72 -4.69
CA MET A 110 6.71 0.88 -4.84
C MET A 110 6.36 0.61 -6.31
N PRO A 111 6.24 1.61 -7.22
CA PRO A 111 5.80 1.35 -8.59
C PRO A 111 6.76 0.47 -9.39
N SER A 112 8.06 0.55 -9.12
CA SER A 112 9.09 -0.21 -9.83
C SER A 112 9.30 -1.62 -9.27
N LEU A 113 9.02 -1.83 -7.98
CA LEU A 113 9.26 -3.11 -7.32
C LEU A 113 8.00 -3.96 -7.16
N LEU A 114 6.81 -3.41 -7.45
CA LEU A 114 5.52 -4.03 -7.16
C LEU A 114 5.43 -5.44 -7.75
N GLU A 115 5.63 -5.59 -9.06
CA GLU A 115 5.51 -6.88 -9.74
C GLU A 115 6.53 -7.89 -9.23
N ASP A 116 7.80 -7.48 -9.10
CA ASP A 116 8.87 -8.36 -8.61
C ASP A 116 8.56 -8.86 -7.19
N LYS A 117 8.09 -7.97 -6.31
CA LYS A 117 7.72 -8.33 -4.93
C LYS A 117 6.50 -9.24 -4.89
N LEU A 118 5.49 -9.00 -5.72
CA LEU A 118 4.34 -9.91 -5.81
C LEU A 118 4.73 -11.29 -6.34
N GLU A 119 5.69 -11.37 -7.26
CA GLU A 119 6.19 -12.66 -7.74
C GLU A 119 6.89 -13.44 -6.62
N THR A 120 7.59 -12.77 -5.69
CA THR A 120 8.13 -13.46 -4.50
C THR A 120 7.06 -14.06 -3.59
N LEU A 121 5.83 -13.51 -3.60
CA LEU A 121 4.70 -14.04 -2.85
C LEU A 121 3.99 -15.21 -3.56
N ARG A 122 4.22 -15.38 -4.87
CA ARG A 122 3.53 -16.37 -5.70
C ARG A 122 3.49 -17.79 -5.09
N PRO A 123 4.56 -18.32 -4.47
CA PRO A 123 4.51 -19.65 -3.86
C PRO A 123 3.44 -19.80 -2.77
N LEU A 124 3.14 -18.72 -2.03
CA LEU A 124 2.11 -18.70 -0.98
C LEU A 124 0.68 -18.87 -1.54
N PHE A 125 0.49 -18.55 -2.83
CA PHE A 125 -0.80 -18.67 -3.52
C PHE A 125 -0.91 -19.95 -4.37
N SER A 126 0.02 -20.89 -4.23
CA SER A 126 0.07 -22.11 -5.04
C SER A 126 -1.26 -22.89 -5.08
N SER A 127 -2.01 -22.93 -3.97
CA SER A 127 -3.32 -23.58 -3.88
C SER A 127 -4.39 -22.95 -4.79
N TYR A 128 -4.26 -21.67 -5.17
CA TYR A 128 -5.17 -21.01 -6.11
C TYR A 128 -4.86 -21.35 -7.58
N PHE A 129 -3.65 -21.85 -7.89
CA PHE A 129 -3.25 -22.24 -9.24
C PHE A 129 -3.58 -23.69 -9.56
N ALA A 130 -3.75 -24.54 -8.54
CA ALA A 130 -4.24 -25.89 -8.71
C ALA A 130 -5.71 -25.83 -9.15
N LYS A 131 -6.06 -26.49 -10.25
CA LYS A 131 -7.48 -26.72 -10.58
C LYS A 131 -8.13 -27.43 -9.38
N PRO A 132 -9.33 -27.06 -8.94
CA PRO A 132 -10.06 -27.79 -7.91
C PRO A 132 -10.38 -29.19 -8.44
N GLY A 133 -9.45 -30.13 -8.24
CA GLY A 133 -9.69 -31.54 -8.33
C GLY A 133 -10.35 -31.96 -7.04
N ILE A 134 -11.67 -32.04 -7.05
CA ILE A 134 -12.38 -32.93 -6.14
C ILE A 134 -11.79 -34.32 -6.41
N GLN A 135 -10.84 -34.77 -5.60
CA GLN A 135 -10.60 -36.20 -5.47
C GLN A 135 -11.77 -36.75 -4.65
N ALA A 136 -12.85 -37.08 -5.38
CA ALA A 136 -13.81 -38.05 -4.91
C ALA A 136 -13.02 -39.34 -4.66
N GLY A 137 -13.23 -39.93 -3.48
CA GLY A 137 -12.35 -40.93 -2.92
C GLY A 137 -12.08 -42.16 -3.79
N LYS A 138 -10.95 -42.78 -3.48
CA LYS A 138 -10.80 -44.23 -3.42
C LYS A 138 -10.02 -44.57 -2.17
#